data_AF-A0A2Z3I3A3-F1
#
_entry.id   AF-A0A2Z3I3A3-F1
#
_cell.length_a   1.000
_cell.length_b   1.000
_cell.length_c   1.000
_cell.angle_alpha   90.00
_cell.angle_beta   90.00
_cell.angle_gamma   90.00
#
_symmetry.space_group_name_H-M   'P 1'
#
loop_
_entity.id
_entity.type
_entity.pdbx_description
1 polymer ?
#
loop_
_entity_poly.entity_id
_entity_poly.type
_entity_poly.pdbx_seq_one_letter_code
_entity_poly.pdbx_strand_id
1 'polypeptide(L)'
;MAHIKCKACGNKVSNQAKYCSHCGVAIPVTIKKKRTPLIFLFIVAFLAILATCSYQDNKQKQQQERQAQLERERQQAQARAEAYAKLTPEQKQAYDAQQKRLAEQRAKETAERQKQMTEQRAKQTAQQKETLATQPPKEQGKYCKDSSRAFVVAQKLIKAKLKNTPNANYPWSAIKVQYLGDCKHRVFSYVDAPNGFGATIRTNYYADMQYMGGDGLGSWRLLHLQIEN
;
A
#
# COMPACT_ATOMS: atom_id res chain seq x y z
N MET A 1 -21.34 40.80 7.51
CA MET A 1 -20.75 39.91 8.54
C MET A 1 -21.39 40.26 9.88
N ALA A 2 -21.70 39.28 10.74
CA ALA A 2 -22.33 39.58 12.02
C ALA A 2 -21.28 40.03 13.06
N HIS A 3 -21.55 41.13 13.75
CA HIS A 3 -20.69 41.66 14.80
C HIS A 3 -21.34 41.46 16.17
N ILE A 4 -20.52 41.15 17.17
CA ILE A 4 -20.93 41.06 18.57
C ILE A 4 -20.16 42.09 19.39
N LYS A 5 -20.76 42.60 20.46
CA LYS A 5 -20.08 43.52 21.39
C LYS A 5 -19.21 42.73 22.36
N CYS A 6 -17.95 43.13 22.51
CA CYS A 6 -17.07 42.59 23.53
C CYS A 6 -17.62 42.95 24.92
N LYS A 7 -17.78 41.96 25.80
CA LYS A 7 -18.28 42.18 27.17
C LYS A 7 -17.31 42.94 28.06
N ALA A 8 -16.02 42.94 27.74
CA ALA A 8 -15.00 43.61 28.53
C ALA A 8 -14.82 45.09 28.14
N CYS A 9 -14.71 45.40 26.84
CA CYS A 9 -14.40 46.76 26.38
C CYS A 9 -15.55 47.44 25.60
N GLY A 10 -16.67 46.76 25.36
CA GLY A 10 -17.83 47.32 24.66
C GLY A 10 -17.69 47.44 23.13
N ASN A 11 -16.48 47.31 22.58
CA ASN A 11 -16.24 47.45 21.15
C ASN A 11 -16.85 46.32 20.32
N LYS A 12 -17.25 46.63 19.07
CA LYS A 12 -17.80 45.66 18.12
C LYS A 12 -16.67 44.84 17.52
N VAL A 13 -16.80 43.52 17.57
CA VAL A 13 -15.83 42.54 17.07
C VAL A 13 -16.54 41.47 16.25
N SER A 14 -15.81 40.83 15.33
CA SER A 14 -16.36 39.76 14.49
C SER A 14 -16.84 38.58 15.34
N ASN A 15 -18.01 38.02 15.02
CA ASN A 15 -18.54 36.84 15.72
C ASN A 15 -17.75 35.54 15.46
N GLN A 16 -16.74 35.60 14.58
CA GLN A 16 -15.80 34.51 14.32
C GLN A 16 -14.43 34.73 14.98
N ALA A 17 -14.18 35.90 15.59
CA ALA A 17 -12.91 36.19 16.25
C ALA A 17 -12.81 35.42 17.57
N LYS A 18 -11.67 34.74 17.79
CA LYS A 18 -11.38 34.04 19.06
C LYS A 18 -11.06 35.01 20.20
N TYR A 19 -10.54 36.19 19.86
CA TYR A 19 -10.12 37.23 20.81
C TYR A 19 -10.57 38.61 20.32
N CYS A 20 -10.85 39.51 21.25
CA CYS A 20 -11.16 40.90 20.93
C CYS A 20 -9.91 41.65 20.45
N SER A 21 -9.94 42.24 19.26
CA SER A 21 -8.82 43.00 18.71
C SER A 21 -8.45 44.26 19.48
N HIS A 22 -9.31 44.72 20.40
CA HIS A 22 -9.07 45.94 21.19
C HIS A 22 -8.56 45.66 22.61
N CYS A 23 -9.01 44.58 23.26
CA CYS A 23 -8.66 44.30 24.65
C CYS A 23 -8.09 42.90 24.89
N GLY A 24 -7.97 42.06 23.87
CA GLY A 24 -7.39 40.72 23.97
C GLY A 24 -8.26 39.69 24.69
N VAL A 25 -9.38 40.07 25.31
CA VAL A 25 -10.28 39.14 26.00
C VAL A 25 -10.85 38.11 25.02
N ALA A 26 -10.80 36.84 25.43
CA ALA A 26 -11.33 35.72 24.67
C ALA A 26 -12.85 35.86 24.48
N ILE A 27 -13.31 35.63 23.26
CA ILE A 27 -14.71 35.69 22.90
C ILE A 27 -15.21 34.25 22.78
N PRO A 28 -16.31 33.87 23.46
CA PRO A 28 -16.87 32.53 23.35
C PRO A 28 -17.43 32.33 21.94
N VAL A 29 -16.68 31.64 21.08
CA VAL A 29 -17.14 31.26 19.74
C VAL A 29 -18.10 30.08 19.87
N THR A 30 -19.38 30.30 19.60
CA THR A 30 -20.35 29.21 19.47
C THR A 30 -20.17 28.55 18.11
N ILE A 31 -19.35 27.51 18.05
CA ILE A 31 -19.20 26.70 16.83
C ILE A 31 -20.54 26.00 16.58
N LYS A 32 -21.33 26.50 15.63
CA LYS A 32 -22.53 25.80 15.16
C LYS A 32 -22.10 24.44 14.61
N LYS A 33 -22.36 23.38 15.38
CA LYS A 33 -22.14 21.99 14.98
C LYS A 33 -22.96 21.74 13.71
N LYS A 34 -22.29 21.72 12.54
CA LYS A 34 -22.95 21.32 11.28
C LYS A 34 -23.45 19.90 11.48
N ARG A 35 -24.77 19.72 11.61
CA ARG A 35 -25.40 18.40 11.56
C ARG A 35 -25.14 17.88 10.14
N THR A 36 -24.23 16.92 9.99
CA THR A 36 -24.14 16.11 8.77
C THR A 36 -25.52 15.52 8.53
N PRO A 37 -26.14 15.75 7.36
CA PRO A 37 -27.47 15.23 7.09
C PRO A 37 -27.41 13.71 7.14
N LEU A 38 -28.32 13.07 7.88
CA LEU A 38 -28.39 11.61 8.02
C LEU A 38 -28.35 10.89 6.65
N ILE A 39 -28.90 11.54 5.63
CA ILE A 39 -28.89 11.10 4.22
C ILE A 39 -27.46 10.79 3.72
N PHE A 40 -26.45 11.60 4.07
CA PHE A 40 -25.07 11.35 3.64
C PHE A 40 -24.48 10.09 4.26
N LEU A 41 -24.81 9.80 5.52
CA LEU A 41 -24.39 8.55 6.17
C LEU A 41 -25.05 7.33 5.51
N PHE A 42 -26.34 7.43 5.15
CA PHE A 42 -27.02 6.37 4.41
C PHE A 42 -26.43 6.14 3.02
N ILE A 43 -26.08 7.19 2.27
CA ILE A 43 -25.44 7.06 0.95
C ILE A 43 -24.09 6.36 1.07
N VAL A 44 -23.24 6.76 2.03
CA VAL A 44 -21.93 6.13 2.24
C VAL A 44 -22.09 4.67 2.66
N ALA A 45 -23.03 4.37 3.57
CA ALA A 45 -23.31 3.00 3.98
C ALA A 45 -23.80 2.14 2.80
N PHE A 46 -24.68 2.68 1.95
CA PHE A 46 -25.18 1.99 0.76
C PHE A 46 -24.07 1.68 -0.24
N LEU A 47 -23.19 2.66 -0.53
CA LEU A 47 -22.03 2.45 -1.42
C LEU A 47 -21.06 1.40 -0.86
N ALA A 48 -20.83 1.39 0.46
CA ALA A 48 -20.01 0.38 1.10
C ALA A 48 -20.63 -1.02 0.97
N ILE A 49 -21.95 -1.16 1.16
CA ILE A 49 -22.67 -2.41 0.97
C ILE A 49 -22.52 -2.91 -0.47
N LEU A 50 -22.76 -2.05 -1.48
CA LEU A 50 -22.59 -2.41 -2.89
C LEU A 50 -21.15 -2.86 -3.23
N ALA A 51 -20.14 -2.19 -2.67
CA ALA A 51 -18.75 -2.57 -2.85
C ALA A 51 -18.44 -3.94 -2.21
N THR A 52 -19.00 -4.23 -1.02
CA THR A 52 -18.82 -5.54 -0.38
C THR A 52 -19.54 -6.66 -1.12
N CYS A 53 -20.75 -6.41 -1.64
CA CYS A 53 -21.49 -7.38 -2.46
C CYS A 53 -20.72 -7.72 -3.75
N SER A 54 -20.21 -6.70 -4.47
CA SER A 54 -19.44 -6.94 -5.71
C SER A 54 -18.11 -7.65 -5.45
N TYR A 55 -17.42 -7.36 -4.35
CA TYR A 55 -16.21 -8.06 -3.96
C TYR A 55 -16.47 -9.54 -3.62
N GLN A 56 -17.55 -9.82 -2.88
CA GLN A 56 -17.90 -11.19 -2.50
C GLN A 56 -18.31 -12.03 -3.70
N ASP A 57 -19.08 -11.46 -4.63
CA ASP A 57 -19.50 -12.12 -5.87
C ASP A 57 -18.29 -12.47 -6.75
N ASN A 58 -17.35 -11.54 -6.95
CA ASN A 58 -16.12 -11.80 -7.70
C ASN A 58 -15.29 -12.93 -7.06
N LYS A 59 -15.18 -12.94 -5.73
CA LYS A 59 -14.48 -14.01 -5.00
C LYS A 59 -15.17 -15.37 -5.18
N GLN A 60 -16.50 -15.41 -5.10
CA GLN A 60 -17.30 -16.63 -5.29
C GLN A 60 -17.16 -17.15 -6.72
N LYS A 61 -17.27 -16.28 -7.73
CA LYS A 61 -17.05 -16.63 -9.14
C LYS A 61 -15.67 -17.24 -9.37
N GLN A 62 -14.60 -16.63 -8.83
CA GLN A 62 -13.24 -17.17 -8.93
C GLN A 62 -13.11 -18.54 -8.23
N GLN A 63 -13.84 -18.79 -7.15
CA GLN A 63 -13.86 -20.09 -6.47
C GLN A 63 -14.60 -21.14 -7.31
N GLN A 64 -15.75 -20.79 -7.87
CA GLN A 64 -16.53 -21.67 -8.74
C GLN A 64 -15.76 -22.04 -10.01
N GLU A 65 -15.08 -21.08 -10.65
CA GLU A 65 -14.25 -21.34 -11.83
C GLU A 65 -13.09 -22.31 -11.51
N ARG A 66 -12.44 -22.14 -10.36
CA ARG A 66 -11.39 -23.07 -9.88
C ARG A 66 -11.94 -24.47 -9.60
N GLN A 67 -13.12 -24.56 -8.99
CA GLN A 67 -13.77 -25.86 -8.73
C GLN A 67 -14.16 -26.54 -10.05
N ALA A 68 -14.78 -25.82 -10.98
CA ALA A 68 -15.12 -26.32 -12.29
C ALA A 68 -13.89 -26.71 -13.12
N GLN A 69 -12.76 -26.01 -12.97
CA GLN A 69 -11.50 -26.41 -13.58
C GLN A 69 -10.95 -27.70 -12.96
N LEU A 70 -10.92 -27.79 -11.63
CA LEU A 70 -10.45 -28.98 -10.92
C LEU A 70 -11.31 -30.21 -11.26
N GLU A 71 -12.62 -30.04 -11.37
CA GLU A 71 -13.53 -31.12 -11.76
C GLU A 71 -13.28 -31.58 -13.20
N ARG A 72 -13.12 -30.64 -14.15
CA ARG A 72 -12.74 -30.97 -15.52
C ARG A 72 -11.39 -31.70 -15.59
N GLU A 73 -10.40 -31.27 -14.80
CA GLU A 73 -9.10 -31.94 -14.70
C GLU A 73 -9.23 -33.35 -14.13
N ARG A 74 -10.06 -33.55 -13.10
CA ARG A 74 -10.36 -34.88 -12.54
C ARG A 74 -11.04 -35.79 -13.54
N GLN A 75 -12.06 -35.30 -14.24
CA GLN A 75 -12.77 -36.05 -15.29
C GLN A 75 -11.82 -36.43 -16.43
N GLN A 76 -10.96 -35.51 -16.87
CA GLN A 76 -9.93 -35.81 -17.88
C GLN A 76 -8.91 -36.83 -17.38
N ALA A 77 -8.48 -36.75 -16.12
CA ALA A 77 -7.56 -37.71 -15.53
C ALA A 77 -8.17 -39.12 -15.45
N GLN A 78 -9.44 -39.22 -15.03
CA GLN A 78 -10.19 -40.47 -15.01
C GLN A 78 -10.34 -41.06 -16.41
N ALA A 79 -10.78 -40.27 -17.39
CA ALA A 79 -10.91 -40.71 -18.77
C ALA A 79 -9.58 -41.20 -19.36
N ARG A 80 -8.45 -40.53 -19.04
CA ARG A 80 -7.11 -40.98 -19.44
C ARG A 80 -6.71 -42.29 -18.76
N ALA A 81 -7.02 -42.46 -17.48
CA ALA A 81 -6.73 -43.68 -16.73
C ALA A 81 -7.53 -44.88 -17.28
N GLU A 82 -8.81 -44.69 -17.57
CA GLU A 82 -9.66 -45.71 -18.21
C GLU A 82 -9.18 -46.06 -19.62
N ALA A 83 -8.83 -45.05 -20.42
CA ALA A 83 -8.27 -45.27 -21.75
C ALA A 83 -6.96 -46.07 -21.67
N TYR A 84 -6.09 -45.74 -20.72
CA TYR A 84 -4.84 -46.48 -20.48
C TYR A 84 -5.08 -47.91 -20.01
N ALA A 85 -6.07 -48.15 -19.16
CA ALA A 85 -6.40 -49.49 -18.66
C ALA A 85 -6.77 -50.46 -19.79
N LYS A 86 -7.41 -49.96 -20.85
CA LYS A 86 -7.85 -50.73 -22.04
C LYS A 86 -6.73 -51.06 -23.03
N LEU A 87 -5.53 -50.51 -22.87
CA LEU A 87 -4.41 -50.73 -23.79
C LEU A 87 -3.75 -52.10 -23.58
N THR A 88 -3.24 -52.70 -24.67
CA THR A 88 -2.35 -53.86 -24.62
C THR A 88 -1.00 -53.50 -23.99
N PRO A 89 -0.18 -54.47 -23.52
CA PRO A 89 1.14 -54.19 -22.96
C PRO A 89 2.05 -53.38 -23.91
N GLU A 90 2.07 -53.73 -25.21
CA GLU A 90 2.85 -53.01 -26.23
C GLU A 90 2.37 -51.56 -26.41
N GLN A 91 1.05 -51.36 -26.43
CA GLN A 91 0.46 -50.01 -26.53
C GLN A 91 0.75 -49.17 -25.28
N LYS A 92 0.75 -49.76 -24.08
CA LYS A 92 1.10 -49.07 -22.82
C LYS A 92 2.55 -48.57 -22.86
N GLN A 93 3.48 -49.41 -23.28
CA GLN A 93 4.88 -49.01 -23.45
C GLN A 93 5.04 -47.85 -24.43
N ALA A 94 4.34 -47.88 -25.57
CA ALA A 94 4.36 -46.80 -26.54
C ALA A 94 3.77 -45.48 -25.98
N TYR A 95 2.66 -45.57 -25.23
CA TYR A 95 2.04 -44.42 -24.55
C TYR A 95 2.99 -43.81 -23.52
N ASP A 96 3.62 -44.61 -22.67
CA ASP A 96 4.55 -44.14 -21.63
C ASP A 96 5.78 -43.46 -22.24
N ALA A 97 6.32 -44.05 -23.33
CA ALA A 97 7.41 -43.43 -24.09
C ALA A 97 6.99 -42.09 -24.70
N GLN A 98 5.75 -41.97 -25.19
CA GLN A 98 5.21 -40.71 -25.70
C GLN A 98 5.04 -39.67 -24.59
N GLN A 99 4.50 -40.05 -23.43
CA GLN A 99 4.35 -39.16 -22.27
C GLN A 99 5.69 -38.64 -21.78
N LYS A 100 6.72 -39.51 -21.74
CA LYS A 100 8.08 -39.11 -21.38
C LYS A 100 8.65 -38.07 -22.35
N ARG A 101 8.54 -38.29 -23.66
CA ARG A 101 8.98 -37.33 -24.68
C ARG A 101 8.28 -35.97 -24.54
N LEU A 102 6.97 -35.99 -24.31
CA LEU A 102 6.18 -34.77 -24.11
C LEU A 102 6.59 -34.03 -22.82
N ALA A 103 6.84 -34.76 -21.74
CA ALA A 103 7.32 -34.16 -20.48
C ALA A 103 8.69 -33.51 -20.65
N GLU A 104 9.62 -34.15 -21.38
CA GLU A 104 10.93 -33.59 -21.70
C GLU A 104 10.84 -32.33 -22.58
N GLN A 105 9.96 -32.32 -23.58
CA GLN A 105 9.70 -31.14 -24.41
C GLN A 105 9.17 -29.97 -23.58
N ARG A 106 8.15 -30.21 -22.75
CA ARG A 106 7.59 -29.19 -21.85
C ARG A 106 8.61 -28.65 -20.85
N ALA A 107 9.50 -29.51 -20.35
CA ALA A 107 10.58 -29.09 -19.46
C ALA A 107 11.57 -28.16 -20.17
N LYS A 108 11.95 -28.48 -21.42
CA LYS A 108 12.81 -27.62 -22.25
C LYS A 108 12.17 -26.27 -22.54
N GLU A 109 10.91 -26.26 -22.98
CA GLU A 109 10.15 -25.03 -23.24
C GLU A 109 10.01 -24.17 -21.97
N THR A 110 9.75 -24.78 -20.82
CA THR A 110 9.64 -24.08 -19.53
C THR A 110 10.98 -23.45 -19.13
N ALA A 111 12.08 -24.18 -19.29
CA ALA A 111 13.42 -23.68 -19.01
C ALA A 111 13.78 -22.51 -19.96
N GLU A 112 13.44 -22.60 -21.24
CA GLU A 112 13.67 -21.54 -22.20
C GLU A 112 12.85 -20.29 -21.87
N ARG A 113 11.56 -20.44 -21.57
CA ARG A 113 10.69 -19.34 -21.13
C ARG A 113 11.24 -18.66 -19.87
N GLN A 114 11.74 -19.43 -18.91
CA GLN A 114 12.34 -18.87 -17.69
C GLN A 114 13.62 -18.08 -17.98
N LYS A 115 14.46 -18.57 -18.91
CA LYS A 115 15.65 -17.83 -19.37
C LYS A 115 15.26 -16.52 -20.04
N GLN A 116 14.32 -16.54 -20.99
CA GLN A 116 13.83 -15.35 -21.67
C GLN A 116 13.22 -14.33 -20.70
N MET A 117 12.38 -14.76 -19.75
CA MET A 117 11.83 -13.87 -18.73
C MET A 117 12.92 -13.23 -17.85
N THR A 118 13.96 -13.99 -17.49
CA THR A 118 15.07 -13.48 -16.68
C THR A 118 15.89 -12.44 -17.46
N GLU A 119 16.17 -12.71 -18.73
CA GLU A 119 16.86 -11.78 -19.62
C GLU A 119 16.05 -10.49 -19.83
N GLN A 120 14.74 -10.60 -20.06
CA GLN A 120 13.85 -9.45 -20.17
C GLN A 120 13.83 -8.60 -18.90
N ARG A 121 13.76 -9.24 -17.72
CA ARG A 121 13.84 -8.53 -16.43
C ARG A 121 15.18 -7.84 -16.23
N ALA A 122 16.28 -8.47 -16.65
CA ALA A 122 17.60 -7.85 -16.62
C ALA A 122 17.68 -6.61 -17.54
N LYS A 123 17.17 -6.72 -18.78
CA LYS A 123 17.06 -5.61 -19.74
C LYS A 123 16.21 -4.46 -19.19
N GLN A 124 15.03 -4.76 -18.65
CA GLN A 124 14.16 -3.76 -18.01
C GLN A 124 14.83 -3.08 -16.82
N THR A 125 15.56 -3.85 -16.00
CA THR A 125 16.29 -3.31 -14.85
C THR A 125 17.43 -2.39 -15.31
N ALA A 126 18.15 -2.76 -16.36
CA ALA A 126 19.21 -1.94 -16.94
C ALA A 126 18.65 -0.64 -17.52
N GLN A 127 17.58 -0.72 -18.32
CA GLN A 127 16.88 0.45 -18.87
C GLN A 127 16.34 1.36 -17.76
N GLN A 128 15.79 0.79 -16.69
CA GLN A 128 15.30 1.57 -15.56
C GLN A 128 16.43 2.28 -14.81
N LYS A 129 17.59 1.63 -14.65
CA LYS A 129 18.78 2.24 -14.06
C LYS A 129 19.33 3.37 -14.93
N GLU A 130 19.43 3.15 -16.24
CA GLU A 130 19.86 4.18 -17.19
C GLU A 130 18.90 5.37 -17.21
N THR A 131 17.58 5.12 -17.30
CA THR A 131 16.55 6.16 -17.21
C THR A 131 16.63 6.95 -15.90
N LEU A 132 17.00 6.29 -14.79
CA LEU A 132 17.19 6.95 -13.50
C LEU A 132 18.50 7.77 -13.45
N ALA A 133 19.52 7.37 -14.20
CA ALA A 133 20.81 8.07 -14.27
C ALA A 133 20.77 9.29 -15.20
N THR A 134 19.99 9.24 -16.29
CA THR A 134 19.88 10.33 -17.28
C THR A 134 18.82 11.37 -16.91
N GLN A 135 18.00 11.12 -15.88
CA GLN A 135 17.13 12.17 -15.34
C GLN A 135 18.01 13.27 -14.72
N PRO A 136 17.89 14.54 -15.14
CA PRO A 136 18.60 15.63 -14.49
C PRO A 136 18.27 15.59 -12.99
N PRO A 137 19.21 15.98 -12.10
CA PRO A 137 18.90 16.13 -10.68
C PRO A 137 17.68 17.05 -10.59
N LYS A 138 16.52 16.48 -10.28
CA LYS A 138 15.28 17.25 -10.21
C LYS A 138 15.54 18.40 -9.25
N GLU A 139 15.28 19.63 -9.71
CA GLU A 139 15.35 20.87 -8.93
C GLU A 139 15.09 20.56 -7.46
N GLN A 140 16.00 20.95 -6.57
CA GLN A 140 15.88 20.71 -5.13
C GLN A 140 14.58 21.34 -4.64
N GLY A 141 13.50 20.58 -4.73
CA GLY A 141 12.16 21.10 -4.55
C GLY A 141 11.97 21.58 -3.13
N LYS A 142 10.96 22.42 -2.94
CA LYS A 142 10.48 23.00 -1.67
C LYS A 142 10.56 22.08 -0.44
N TYR A 143 10.56 20.76 -0.64
CA TYR A 143 10.50 19.73 0.41
C TYR A 143 11.81 18.99 0.66
N CYS A 144 12.90 19.30 -0.06
CA CYS A 144 14.20 18.64 0.09
C CYS A 144 14.72 18.66 1.54
N LYS A 145 14.44 19.72 2.30
CA LYS A 145 14.81 19.86 3.73
C LYS A 145 13.61 19.72 4.69
N ASP A 146 12.45 19.27 4.21
CA ASP A 146 11.22 19.14 5.01
C ASP A 146 11.22 17.84 5.83
N SER A 147 11.72 17.96 7.06
CA SER A 147 11.79 16.84 8.02
C SER A 147 10.42 16.29 8.40
N SER A 148 9.40 17.13 8.47
CA SER A 148 8.03 16.74 8.83
C SER A 148 7.42 15.86 7.73
N ARG A 149 7.62 16.22 6.46
CA ARG A 149 7.22 15.36 5.34
C ARG A 149 8.00 14.06 5.29
N ALA A 150 9.31 14.09 5.52
CA ALA A 150 10.12 12.87 5.57
C ALA A 150 9.53 11.87 6.58
N PHE A 151 9.15 12.36 7.78
CA PHE A 151 8.51 11.55 8.81
C PHE A 151 7.13 11.02 8.38
N VAL A 152 6.23 11.89 7.91
CA VAL A 152 4.87 11.48 7.50
C VAL A 152 4.90 10.46 6.36
N VAL A 153 5.83 10.59 5.41
CA VAL A 153 5.96 9.61 4.33
C VAL A 153 6.58 8.31 4.84
N ALA A 154 7.57 8.36 5.74
CA ALA A 154 8.14 7.18 6.37
C ALA A 154 7.05 6.35 7.06
N GLN A 155 6.16 6.97 7.84
CA GLN A 155 5.01 6.27 8.46
C GLN A 155 4.15 5.52 7.44
N LYS A 156 3.85 6.14 6.29
CA LYS A 156 3.04 5.50 5.23
C LYS A 156 3.74 4.29 4.61
N LEU A 157 5.03 4.42 4.30
CA LEU A 157 5.81 3.34 3.68
C LEU A 157 6.08 2.19 4.66
N ILE A 158 6.31 2.50 5.94
CA ILE A 158 6.46 1.48 6.99
C ILE A 158 5.13 0.77 7.21
N LYS A 159 4.01 1.50 7.29
CA LYS A 159 2.68 0.92 7.41
C LYS A 159 2.40 -0.10 6.30
N ALA A 160 2.84 0.16 5.06
CA ALA A 160 2.68 -0.78 3.95
C ALA A 160 3.54 -2.06 4.08
N LYS A 161 4.57 -2.06 4.94
CA LYS A 161 5.47 -3.21 5.17
C LYS A 161 5.10 -4.05 6.40
N LEU A 162 4.21 -3.57 7.27
CA LEU A 162 3.80 -4.30 8.48
C LEU A 162 2.83 -5.43 8.12
N LYS A 163 2.90 -6.56 8.85
CA LYS A 163 2.00 -7.71 8.64
C LYS A 163 0.55 -7.42 9.06
N ASN A 164 0.33 -6.51 10.02
CA ASN A 164 -0.98 -6.15 10.56
C ASN A 164 -1.19 -4.63 10.50
N THR A 165 -1.42 -4.13 9.29
CA THR A 165 -1.37 -2.69 8.95
C THR A 165 -2.48 -1.81 9.54
N PRO A 166 -3.74 -2.24 9.78
CA PRO A 166 -4.81 -1.31 10.16
C PRO A 166 -4.60 -0.64 11.51
N ASN A 167 -4.01 -1.36 12.47
CA ASN A 167 -3.92 -0.97 13.88
C ASN A 167 -2.55 -0.40 14.29
N ALA A 168 -1.66 -0.15 13.33
CA ALA A 168 -0.36 0.46 13.62
C ALA A 168 -0.54 1.93 14.04
N ASN A 169 -0.10 2.26 15.24
CA ASN A 169 -0.12 3.60 15.81
C ASN A 169 1.29 4.21 15.81
N TYR A 170 1.39 5.48 15.46
CA TYR A 170 2.65 6.20 15.36
C TYR A 170 2.60 7.45 16.24
N PRO A 171 3.73 7.93 16.76
CA PRO A 171 3.77 9.19 17.48
C PRO A 171 3.40 10.35 16.54
N TRP A 172 2.91 11.44 17.14
CA TRP A 172 2.54 12.66 16.42
C TRP A 172 3.72 13.30 15.67
N SER A 173 4.93 13.16 16.21
CA SER A 173 6.19 13.62 15.64
C SER A 173 7.23 12.51 15.69
N ALA A 174 8.24 12.60 14.81
CA ALA A 174 9.43 11.76 14.95
C ALA A 174 10.11 12.04 16.29
N ILE A 175 10.82 11.04 16.84
CA ILE A 175 11.73 11.28 17.96
C ILE A 175 12.90 12.15 17.47
N LYS A 176 13.43 11.83 16.28
CA LYS A 176 14.50 12.60 15.65
C LYS A 176 14.42 12.48 14.13
N VAL A 177 14.65 13.59 13.42
CA VAL A 177 14.91 13.58 11.98
C VAL A 177 16.24 14.26 11.74
N GLN A 178 17.14 13.60 11.03
CA GLN A 178 18.44 14.13 10.66
C GLN A 178 18.51 14.30 9.15
N TYR A 179 18.79 15.51 8.68
CA TYR A 179 19.09 15.74 7.28
C TYR A 179 20.51 15.27 6.95
N LEU A 180 20.65 14.40 5.94
CA LEU A 180 21.92 13.77 5.57
C LEU A 180 22.59 14.41 4.34
N GLY A 181 21.98 15.43 3.73
CA GLY A 181 22.39 15.95 2.42
C GLY A 181 21.69 15.22 1.27
N ASP A 182 21.83 15.71 0.03
CA ASP A 182 21.21 15.13 -1.19
C ASP A 182 19.69 14.86 -1.10
N CYS A 183 18.96 15.71 -0.38
CA CYS A 183 17.53 15.50 -0.09
C CYS A 183 17.23 14.18 0.66
N LYS A 184 18.22 13.65 1.39
CA LYS A 184 18.10 12.46 2.24
C LYS A 184 17.86 12.85 3.70
N HIS A 185 17.01 12.08 4.36
CA HIS A 185 16.66 12.25 5.77
C HIS A 185 16.72 10.90 6.47
N ARG A 186 17.30 10.85 7.66
CA ARG A 186 17.19 9.72 8.58
C ARG A 186 16.14 10.03 9.63
N VAL A 187 15.07 9.25 9.61
CA VAL A 187 13.95 9.36 10.55
C VAL A 187 14.13 8.29 11.62
N PHE A 188 14.18 8.70 12.88
CA PHE A 188 14.14 7.82 14.04
C PHE A 188 12.81 8.02 14.79
N SER A 189 12.08 6.93 14.97
CA SER A 189 10.80 6.93 15.67
C SER A 189 10.40 5.51 16.10
N TYR A 190 9.17 5.35 16.56
CA TYR A 190 8.60 4.05 16.90
C TYR A 190 7.23 3.84 16.25
N VAL A 191 6.81 2.59 16.21
CA VAL A 191 5.45 2.19 15.85
C VAL A 191 4.94 1.20 16.90
N ASP A 192 3.73 1.43 17.39
CA ASP A 192 3.02 0.51 18.27
C ASP A 192 2.07 -0.31 17.38
N ALA A 193 2.30 -1.62 17.23
CA ALA A 193 1.50 -2.47 16.36
C ALA A 193 1.27 -3.87 16.97
N PRO A 194 0.11 -4.51 16.70
CA PRO A 194 -0.17 -5.86 17.17
C PRO A 194 0.70 -6.91 16.47
N ASN A 195 1.26 -7.83 17.24
CA ASN A 195 1.98 -9.00 16.74
C ASN A 195 1.01 -10.14 16.33
N GLY A 196 1.56 -11.30 15.94
CA GLY A 196 0.76 -12.48 15.57
C GLY A 196 -0.06 -13.10 16.71
N PHE A 197 0.20 -12.70 17.96
CA PHE A 197 -0.51 -13.14 19.17
C PHE A 197 -1.52 -12.09 19.68
N GLY A 198 -1.71 -10.98 18.94
CA GLY A 198 -2.65 -9.93 19.30
C GLY A 198 -2.15 -8.94 20.36
N ALA A 199 -0.91 -9.09 20.85
CA ALA A 199 -0.30 -8.14 21.77
C ALA A 199 0.29 -6.95 21.02
N THR A 200 0.03 -5.73 21.50
CA THR A 200 0.64 -4.51 20.97
C THR A 200 2.09 -4.41 21.42
N ILE A 201 3.01 -4.39 20.46
CA ILE A 201 4.44 -4.22 20.70
C ILE A 201 4.88 -2.87 20.14
N ARG A 202 5.67 -2.15 20.93
CA ARG A 202 6.40 -0.97 20.48
C ARG A 202 7.68 -1.41 19.78
N THR A 203 7.85 -0.98 18.54
CA THR A 203 9.03 -1.30 17.74
C THR A 203 9.69 0.01 17.30
N ASN A 204 10.96 0.18 17.64
CA ASN A 204 11.74 1.33 17.21
C ASN A 204 12.24 1.12 15.78
N TYR A 205 12.40 2.20 15.02
CA TYR A 205 12.90 2.12 13.66
C TYR A 205 13.76 3.32 13.27
N TYR A 206 14.69 3.04 12.35
CA TYR A 206 15.40 4.05 11.55
C TYR A 206 15.01 3.89 10.09
N ALA A 207 14.54 4.97 9.47
CA ALA A 207 14.16 5.01 8.06
C ALA A 207 14.97 6.08 7.33
N ASP A 208 15.79 5.65 6.38
CA ASP A 208 16.49 6.55 5.47
C ASP A 208 15.58 6.83 4.27
N MET A 209 15.16 8.08 4.15
CA MET A 209 14.22 8.58 3.16
C MET A 209 14.95 9.49 2.18
N GLN A 210 14.64 9.39 0.89
CA GLN A 210 15.15 10.31 -0.13
C GLN A 210 14.00 10.96 -0.87
N TYR A 211 14.02 12.29 -0.96
CA TYR A 211 13.12 13.02 -1.83
C TYR A 211 13.63 13.00 -3.26
N MET A 212 12.77 12.54 -4.17
CA MET A 212 13.02 12.30 -5.59
C MET A 212 12.38 13.38 -6.49
N GLY A 213 11.99 14.54 -5.93
CA GLY A 213 11.40 15.66 -6.67
C GLY A 213 9.93 15.50 -7.07
N GLY A 214 9.22 16.62 -7.20
CA GLY A 214 7.80 16.71 -7.54
C GLY A 214 6.88 17.05 -6.37
N ASP A 215 5.59 17.20 -6.66
CA ASP A 215 4.58 17.54 -5.67
C ASP A 215 3.86 16.30 -5.14
N GLY A 216 3.93 16.10 -3.82
CA GLY A 216 3.17 15.07 -3.11
C GLY A 216 4.03 14.00 -2.44
N LEU A 217 3.34 12.98 -1.92
CA LEU A 217 3.96 11.94 -1.09
C LEU A 217 4.66 10.85 -1.92
N GLY A 218 4.28 10.68 -3.19
CA GLY A 218 4.93 9.76 -4.14
C GLY A 218 6.33 10.22 -4.59
N SER A 219 6.69 11.46 -4.27
CA SER A 219 8.02 12.04 -4.52
C SER A 219 9.07 11.63 -3.50
N TRP A 220 8.80 10.66 -2.64
CA TRP A 220 9.74 10.18 -1.62
C TRP A 220 9.95 8.68 -1.74
N ARG A 221 11.17 8.23 -1.47
CA ARG A 221 11.57 6.83 -1.53
C ARG A 221 12.20 6.42 -0.20
N LEU A 222 11.79 5.26 0.31
CA LEU A 222 12.49 4.59 1.40
C LEU A 222 13.73 3.89 0.83
N LEU A 223 14.91 4.33 1.24
CA LEU A 223 16.19 3.74 0.85
C LEU A 223 16.57 2.57 1.75
N HIS A 224 16.46 2.78 3.06
CA HIS A 224 16.83 1.79 4.07
C HIS A 224 15.84 1.85 5.25
N LEU A 225 15.53 0.70 5.82
CA LEU A 225 14.70 0.56 7.01
C LEU A 225 15.37 -0.44 7.96
N GLN A 226 15.76 0.05 9.13
CA GLN A 226 16.25 -0.75 10.24
C GLN A 226 15.18 -0.75 11.34
N ILE A 227 14.92 -1.94 11.88
CA ILE A 227 13.95 -2.17 12.93
C ILE A 227 14.70 -2.68 14.16
N GLU A 228 14.46 -2.06 15.31
CA GLU A 228 15.03 -2.46 16.60
C GLU A 228 13.91 -2.95 17.51
N ASN A 229 14.06 -4.19 17.97
CA ASN A 229 13.17 -4.86 18.92
C ASN A 229 13.86 -5.01 20.27
#